data_AF-A0A3B6CGN0-F1
#
_entry.id   AF-A0A3B6CGN0-F1
#
_cell.length_a   1.000
_cell.length_b   1.000
_cell.length_c   1.000
_cell.angle_alpha   90.00
_cell.angle_beta   90.00
_cell.angle_gamma   90.00
#
_symmetry.space_group_name_H-M   'P 1'
#
loop_
_entity.id
_entity.type
_entity.pdbx_description
1 polymer ?
#
loop_
_entity_poly.entity_id
_entity_poly.type
_entity_poly.pdbx_seq_one_letter_code
_entity_poly.pdbx_strand_id
1 'polypeptide(L)'
;MHCEAPLHFGSVPSLKELFLLCGAHLDHSGFSLSQLLDGATEIDTLTLNFQGEKLWIQPESKQLRAAFNKLRKLSIHGIYVEFDLLWTINLLEAAPTVEIFDIEVFEHPCLVLHWEHVGIERVQPSWKMPGFTNCNKWQLRELHITNFSPLMELHMLFVREVMDRAPNLKTVILKEDEEPCEDCEAIGPLPNPVGGLFPRTKNEQETLAQQLRDNMVGSSVKIIFKSITSTVVL
;
A
#
# COMPACT_ATOMS: atom_id res chain seq x y z
N MET A 1 15.65 -15.29 17.94
CA MET A 1 15.39 -14.37 19.06
C MET A 1 14.12 -13.61 18.72
N HIS A 2 13.09 -13.66 19.56
CA HIS A 2 11.93 -12.79 19.37
C HIS A 2 12.39 -11.37 19.73
N CYS A 3 12.48 -10.46 18.76
CA CYS A 3 12.61 -9.05 19.06
C CYS A 3 11.30 -8.61 19.72
N GLU A 4 11.37 -8.19 20.99
CA GLU A 4 10.27 -7.45 21.61
C GLU A 4 9.94 -6.23 20.74
N ALA A 5 8.65 -5.87 20.66
CA ALA A 5 8.27 -4.65 19.98
C ALA A 5 8.96 -3.46 20.67
N PRO A 6 9.51 -2.48 19.91
CA PRO A 6 10.25 -1.35 20.45
C PRO A 6 9.34 -0.41 21.25
N LEU A 7 8.03 -0.58 21.09
CA LEU A 7 6.96 0.18 21.70
C LEU A 7 5.78 -0.76 21.97
N HIS A 8 5.11 -0.56 23.11
CA HIS A 8 3.82 -1.16 23.45
C HIS A 8 2.90 -0.03 23.93
N PHE A 9 1.76 0.17 23.26
CA PHE A 9 0.86 1.26 23.59
C PHE A 9 0.07 1.03 24.88
N GLY A 10 -0.29 -0.22 25.19
CA GLY A 10 -1.20 -0.53 26.27
C GLY A 10 -2.57 0.14 26.06
N SER A 11 -3.18 0.66 27.13
CA SER A 11 -4.51 1.26 27.03
C SER A 11 -4.44 2.73 26.61
N VAL A 12 -4.75 2.99 25.34
CA VAL A 12 -4.80 4.33 24.75
C VAL A 12 -6.19 4.63 24.15
N PRO A 13 -7.24 4.77 24.98
CA PRO A 13 -8.63 4.83 24.51
C PRO A 13 -8.97 6.06 23.65
N SER A 14 -8.13 7.09 23.69
CA SER A 14 -8.32 8.32 22.90
C SER A 14 -7.52 8.33 21.60
N LEU A 15 -6.66 7.34 21.35
CA LEU A 15 -5.84 7.27 20.14
C LEU A 15 -6.71 6.78 18.97
N LYS A 16 -6.99 7.68 18.02
CA LYS A 16 -7.81 7.43 16.84
C LYS A 16 -7.00 7.25 15.57
N GLU A 17 -5.97 8.07 15.42
CA GLU A 17 -5.12 8.08 14.24
C GLU A 17 -3.70 7.73 14.64
N LEU A 18 -3.07 6.85 13.87
CA LEU A 18 -1.70 6.41 14.11
C LEU A 18 -0.94 6.36 12.79
N PHE A 19 0.21 7.01 12.77
CA PHE A 19 1.17 6.96 11.68
C PHE A 19 2.45 6.31 12.21
N LEU A 20 2.88 5.21 11.58
CA LEU A 20 4.10 4.50 11.95
C LEU A 20 5.08 4.52 10.78
N LEU A 21 6.32 4.89 11.09
CA LEU A 21 7.48 4.79 10.20
C LEU A 21 8.64 4.17 10.98
N CYS A 22 9.53 3.47 10.29
CA CYS A 22 10.77 2.95 10.88
C CYS A 22 11.96 3.51 10.11
N GLY A 23 12.70 4.44 10.72
CA GLY A 23 13.94 4.97 10.13
C GLY A 23 15.19 4.16 10.49
N ALA A 24 15.03 2.89 10.90
CA ALA A 24 16.15 2.06 11.31
C ALA A 24 16.83 1.45 10.08
N HIS A 25 18.02 1.95 9.72
CA HIS A 25 18.82 1.45 8.59
C HIS A 25 19.56 0.13 8.88
N LEU A 26 19.26 -0.55 9.99
CA LEU A 26 19.92 -1.78 10.43
C LEU A 26 19.08 -3.00 10.07
N ASP A 27 19.73 -4.10 9.71
CA ASP A 27 19.04 -5.38 9.47
C ASP A 27 18.39 -5.88 10.76
N HIS A 28 17.08 -5.68 10.88
CA HIS A 28 16.28 -6.16 11.99
C HIS A 28 15.24 -7.18 11.50
N SER A 29 14.86 -8.09 12.40
CA SER A 29 13.91 -9.17 12.11
C SER A 29 12.45 -8.72 11.95
N GLY A 30 12.19 -7.43 12.13
CA GLY A 30 10.85 -6.83 12.09
C GLY A 30 10.13 -6.97 13.42
N PHE A 31 9.08 -6.18 13.61
CA PHE A 31 8.33 -6.11 14.86
C PHE A 31 6.93 -6.70 14.70
N SER A 32 6.42 -7.32 15.77
CA SER A 32 5.01 -7.73 15.84
C SER A 32 4.14 -6.48 16.00
N LEU A 33 3.34 -6.19 14.99
CA LEU A 33 2.40 -5.09 14.99
C LEU A 33 1.25 -5.38 15.98
N SER A 34 0.85 -6.64 16.14
CA SER A 34 -0.17 -7.01 17.15
C SER A 34 0.31 -6.78 18.58
N GLN A 35 1.60 -7.01 18.88
CA GLN A 35 2.18 -6.65 20.17
C GLN A 35 2.28 -5.14 20.34
N LEU A 36 2.73 -4.41 19.32
CA LEU A 36 2.86 -2.96 19.38
C LEU A 36 1.51 -2.27 19.67
N LEU A 37 0.45 -2.73 18.99
CA LEU A 37 -0.91 -2.20 19.10
C LEU A 37 -1.76 -2.85 20.21
N ASP A 38 -1.17 -3.72 21.04
CA ASP A 38 -1.92 -4.39 22.09
C ASP A 38 -2.51 -3.37 23.08
N GLY A 39 -3.81 -3.47 23.32
CA GLY A 39 -4.61 -2.52 24.09
C GLY A 39 -5.06 -1.24 23.35
N ALA A 40 -4.50 -0.95 22.16
CA ALA A 40 -4.86 0.21 21.33
C ALA A 40 -6.03 -0.11 20.39
N THR A 41 -7.20 -0.39 20.95
CA THR A 41 -8.37 -0.89 20.19
C THR A 41 -9.27 0.20 19.61
N GLU A 42 -8.93 1.48 19.83
CA GLU A 42 -9.76 2.63 19.45
C GLU A 42 -9.32 3.31 18.14
N ILE A 43 -8.25 2.81 17.53
CA ILE A 43 -7.68 3.35 16.27
C ILE A 43 -8.66 3.11 15.13
N ASP A 44 -8.99 4.17 14.41
CA ASP A 44 -9.80 4.12 13.19
C ASP A 44 -8.98 4.41 11.92
N THR A 45 -7.81 5.02 12.04
CA THR A 45 -6.94 5.37 10.92
C THR A 45 -5.51 4.94 11.23
N LEU A 46 -4.97 4.05 10.39
CA LEU A 46 -3.60 3.56 10.51
C LEU A 46 -2.85 3.77 9.21
N THR A 47 -1.67 4.39 9.32
CA THR A 47 -0.69 4.46 8.23
C THR A 47 0.58 3.71 8.62
N LEU A 48 1.01 2.78 7.78
CA LEU A 48 2.29 2.09 7.87
C LEU A 48 3.15 2.57 6.70
N ASN A 49 4.22 3.32 6.99
CA ASN A 49 5.14 3.81 5.98
C ASN A 49 6.47 3.04 6.02
N PHE A 50 6.81 2.41 4.90
CA PHE A 50 8.00 1.59 4.71
C PHE A 50 9.14 2.35 4.02
N GLN A 51 8.91 3.58 3.56
CA GLN A 51 9.90 4.46 2.93
C GLN A 51 10.69 3.83 1.76
N GLY A 52 10.10 2.82 1.11
CA GLY A 52 10.68 1.98 0.05
C GLY A 52 11.73 0.96 0.54
N GLU A 53 11.97 0.90 1.85
CA GLU A 53 12.92 0.01 2.49
C GLU A 53 12.36 -1.41 2.70
N LYS A 54 13.04 -2.20 3.53
CA LYS A 54 12.59 -3.53 3.96
C LYS A 54 11.30 -3.40 4.79
N LEU A 55 10.37 -4.35 4.60
CA LEU A 55 9.18 -4.42 5.45
C LEU A 55 9.57 -4.64 6.91
N TRP A 56 9.29 -3.66 7.76
CA TRP A 56 9.69 -3.66 9.16
C TRP A 56 8.69 -4.32 10.13
N ILE A 57 7.61 -4.91 9.60
CA ILE A 57 6.59 -5.66 10.35
C ILE A 57 6.68 -7.17 10.10
N GLN A 58 6.39 -7.96 11.13
CA GLN A 58 6.34 -9.41 11.03
C GLN A 58 5.04 -9.88 10.35
N PRO A 59 5.07 -11.03 9.63
CA PRO A 59 3.88 -11.69 9.11
C PRO A 59 2.84 -12.01 10.17
N GLU A 60 1.74 -11.27 10.15
CA GLU A 60 0.61 -11.43 11.08
C GLU A 60 -0.73 -11.42 10.34
N SER A 61 -1.70 -12.16 10.86
CA SER A 61 -3.04 -12.26 10.29
C SER A 61 -4.10 -12.12 11.37
N LYS A 62 -4.59 -13.23 11.92
CA LYS A 62 -5.63 -13.24 12.95
C LYS A 62 -5.23 -12.49 14.21
N GLN A 63 -3.94 -12.37 14.50
CA GLN A 63 -3.39 -11.62 15.63
C GLN A 63 -3.77 -10.13 15.59
N LEU A 64 -3.87 -9.55 14.38
CA LEU A 64 -4.16 -8.12 14.21
C LEU A 64 -5.64 -7.77 14.43
N ARG A 65 -6.54 -8.76 14.42
CA ARG A 65 -8.00 -8.53 14.45
C ARG A 65 -8.47 -7.70 15.65
N ALA A 66 -7.82 -7.84 16.80
CA ALA A 66 -8.19 -7.10 18.00
C ALA A 66 -7.88 -5.61 17.86
N ALA A 67 -6.70 -5.27 17.35
CA ALA A 67 -6.27 -3.89 17.11
C ALA A 67 -6.99 -3.27 15.89
N PHE A 68 -7.33 -4.08 14.89
CA PHE A 68 -7.91 -3.61 13.63
C PHE A 68 -9.45 -3.57 13.60
N ASN A 69 -10.12 -3.95 14.69
CA ASN A 69 -11.57 -4.11 14.73
C ASN A 69 -12.38 -2.82 14.49
N LYS A 70 -11.77 -1.64 14.66
CA LYS A 70 -12.37 -0.33 14.46
C LYS A 70 -11.75 0.45 13.30
N LEU A 71 -10.76 -0.11 12.61
CA LEU A 71 -10.12 0.56 11.48
C LEU A 71 -11.14 0.85 10.38
N ARG A 72 -11.12 2.09 9.91
CA ARG A 72 -11.93 2.66 8.83
C ARG A 72 -11.04 3.02 7.64
N LYS A 73 -9.82 3.47 7.90
CA LYS A 73 -8.81 3.75 6.89
C LYS A 73 -7.51 3.01 7.23
N LEU A 74 -6.98 2.31 6.23
CA LEU A 74 -5.66 1.70 6.28
C LEU A 74 -4.82 2.23 5.11
N SER A 75 -3.70 2.85 5.43
CA SER A 75 -2.72 3.37 4.47
C SER A 75 -1.42 2.57 4.57
N ILE A 76 -0.92 2.10 3.42
CA ILE A 76 0.33 1.35 3.28
C ILE A 76 1.21 2.12 2.32
N HIS A 77 2.20 2.81 2.87
CA HIS A 77 3.01 3.78 2.14
C HIS A 77 4.44 3.32 1.96
N GLY A 78 5.10 3.84 0.94
CA GLY A 78 6.49 3.53 0.69
C GLY A 78 6.74 2.08 0.29
N ILE A 79 5.87 1.44 -0.49
CA ILE A 79 6.13 0.05 -0.95
C ILE A 79 6.93 0.08 -2.24
N TYR A 80 8.13 -0.48 -2.25
CA TYR A 80 8.96 -0.53 -3.44
C TYR A 80 8.22 -1.17 -4.64
N VAL A 81 8.31 -0.54 -5.81
CA VAL A 81 7.53 -0.86 -7.02
C VAL A 81 7.55 -2.33 -7.44
N GLU A 82 8.66 -3.03 -7.24
CA GLU A 82 8.83 -4.44 -7.62
C GLU A 82 8.35 -5.43 -6.55
N PHE A 83 7.91 -4.95 -5.38
CA PHE A 83 7.35 -5.83 -4.35
C PHE A 83 5.92 -6.24 -4.71
N ASP A 84 5.61 -7.50 -4.43
CA ASP A 84 4.23 -7.97 -4.48
C ASP A 84 3.38 -7.17 -3.48
N LEU A 85 2.17 -6.79 -3.89
CA LEU A 85 1.18 -6.08 -3.06
C LEU A 85 0.15 -7.04 -2.45
N LEU A 86 0.07 -8.29 -2.93
CA LEU A 86 -0.92 -9.27 -2.51
C LEU A 86 -0.84 -9.61 -1.02
N TRP A 87 0.34 -9.51 -0.40
CA TRP A 87 0.49 -9.73 1.03
C TRP A 87 -0.35 -8.77 1.87
N THR A 88 -0.58 -7.54 1.39
CA THR A 88 -1.33 -6.51 2.11
C THR A 88 -2.80 -6.89 2.31
N ILE A 89 -3.32 -7.83 1.51
CA ILE A 89 -4.66 -8.40 1.67
C ILE A 89 -4.79 -9.14 3.02
N ASN A 90 -3.69 -9.65 3.61
CA ASN A 90 -3.72 -10.17 4.97
C ASN A 90 -4.15 -9.12 6.00
N LEU A 91 -3.77 -7.86 5.79
CA LEU A 91 -4.16 -6.75 6.67
C LEU A 91 -5.66 -6.46 6.51
N LEU A 92 -6.18 -6.47 5.28
CA LEU A 92 -7.63 -6.33 5.03
C LEU A 92 -8.45 -7.48 5.64
N GLU A 93 -7.97 -8.72 5.56
CA GLU A 93 -8.61 -9.88 6.21
C GLU A 93 -8.68 -9.74 7.75
N ALA A 94 -7.72 -9.02 8.34
CA ALA A 94 -7.75 -8.70 9.76
C ALA A 94 -8.62 -7.48 10.10
N ALA A 95 -8.95 -6.63 9.11
CA ALA A 95 -9.65 -5.35 9.27
C ALA A 95 -10.93 -5.24 8.42
N PRO A 96 -11.95 -6.09 8.62
CA PRO A 96 -13.14 -6.11 7.76
C PRO A 96 -13.95 -4.80 7.77
N THR A 97 -13.74 -3.91 8.75
CA THR A 97 -14.41 -2.61 8.90
C THR A 97 -13.81 -1.49 8.06
N VAL A 98 -12.64 -1.72 7.44
CA VAL A 98 -11.95 -0.74 6.60
C VAL A 98 -12.83 -0.38 5.41
N GLU A 99 -12.99 0.91 5.20
CA GLU A 99 -13.75 1.48 4.08
C GLU A 99 -12.84 2.07 3.01
N ILE A 100 -11.67 2.58 3.41
CA ILE A 100 -10.68 3.16 2.51
C ILE A 100 -9.38 2.41 2.70
N PHE A 101 -8.92 1.78 1.63
CA PHE A 101 -7.60 1.17 1.57
C PHE A 101 -6.73 1.95 0.61
N ASP A 102 -5.62 2.46 1.12
CA ASP A 102 -4.76 3.40 0.42
C ASP A 102 -3.34 2.84 0.36
N ILE A 103 -2.80 2.76 -0.86
CA ILE A 103 -1.47 2.23 -1.12
C ILE A 103 -0.68 3.29 -1.86
N GLU A 104 0.53 3.53 -1.40
CA GLU A 104 1.50 4.35 -2.12
C GLU A 104 2.65 3.45 -2.53
N VAL A 105 2.81 3.33 -3.84
CA VAL A 105 3.94 2.66 -4.45
C VAL A 105 5.12 3.64 -4.50
N PHE A 106 6.30 3.12 -4.21
CA PHE A 106 7.53 3.87 -4.13
C PHE A 106 8.46 3.49 -5.28
N GLU A 107 8.77 4.48 -6.11
CA GLU A 107 9.71 4.38 -7.23
C GLU A 107 10.56 5.65 -7.33
N HIS A 108 11.43 5.86 -6.35
CA HIS A 108 12.33 7.02 -6.33
C HIS A 108 13.79 6.62 -6.59
N PRO A 109 14.35 6.95 -7.78
CA PRO A 109 15.75 6.67 -8.10
C PRO A 109 16.75 7.26 -7.09
N CYS A 110 16.43 8.41 -6.47
CA CYS A 110 17.29 9.05 -5.47
C CYS A 110 17.59 8.14 -4.26
N LEU A 111 16.61 7.35 -3.83
CA LEU A 111 16.76 6.42 -2.70
C LEU A 111 17.20 5.03 -3.14
N VAL A 112 16.89 4.62 -4.37
CA VAL A 112 17.44 3.38 -4.95
C VAL A 112 18.96 3.42 -4.99
N LEU A 113 19.52 4.50 -5.54
CA LEU A 113 20.96 4.71 -5.59
C LEU A 113 21.55 4.77 -4.19
N HIS A 114 20.88 5.43 -3.24
CA HIS A 114 21.35 5.47 -1.86
C HIS A 114 21.46 4.06 -1.24
N TRP A 115 20.43 3.22 -1.40
CA TRP A 115 20.40 1.88 -0.78
C TRP A 115 21.35 0.88 -1.43
N GLU A 116 21.54 0.96 -2.75
CA GLU A 116 22.58 0.19 -3.43
C GLU A 116 23.97 0.53 -2.88
N HIS A 117 24.25 1.81 -2.61
CA HIS A 117 25.52 2.23 -2.01
C HIS A 117 25.71 1.76 -0.57
N VAL A 118 24.64 1.74 0.24
CA VAL A 118 24.72 1.27 1.65
C VAL A 118 24.56 -0.24 1.81
N GLY A 119 24.35 -0.98 0.71
CA GLY A 119 24.27 -2.44 0.71
C GLY A 119 23.02 -2.99 1.39
N ILE A 120 21.92 -2.24 1.41
CA ILE A 120 20.64 -2.70 1.98
C ILE A 120 19.95 -3.60 0.95
N GLU A 121 19.81 -4.88 1.27
CA GLU A 121 19.10 -5.83 0.41
C GLU A 121 17.59 -5.69 0.56
N ARG A 122 16.89 -5.47 -0.56
CA ARG A 122 15.43 -5.49 -0.62
C ARG A 122 14.93 -6.93 -0.60
N VAL A 123 14.34 -7.34 0.52
CA VAL A 123 13.77 -8.68 0.66
C VAL A 123 12.29 -8.64 0.35
N GLN A 124 11.85 -9.44 -0.63
CA GLN A 124 10.44 -9.54 -0.98
C GLN A 124 9.58 -9.98 0.23
N PRO A 125 8.33 -9.49 0.32
CA PRO A 125 7.41 -9.92 1.37
C PRO A 125 7.20 -11.44 1.33
N SER A 126 7.51 -12.14 2.42
CA SER A 126 7.32 -13.61 2.52
C SER A 126 5.93 -14.02 3.06
N TRP A 127 5.05 -13.03 3.24
CA TRP A 127 3.71 -13.22 3.76
C TRP A 127 2.88 -14.03 2.77
N LYS A 128 2.57 -15.27 3.14
CA LYS A 128 1.67 -16.10 2.34
C LYS A 128 0.30 -15.43 2.28
N MET A 129 -0.29 -15.39 1.09
CA MET A 129 -1.70 -15.03 0.94
C MET A 129 -2.56 -15.96 1.82
N PRO A 130 -3.51 -15.43 2.60
CA PRO A 130 -4.39 -16.27 3.38
C PRO A 130 -5.32 -17.02 2.42
N GLY A 131 -5.62 -18.28 2.75
CA GLY A 131 -6.77 -18.96 2.14
C GLY A 131 -8.02 -18.19 2.52
N PHE A 132 -8.66 -17.55 1.53
CA PHE A 132 -9.79 -16.64 1.69
C PHE A 132 -10.92 -17.27 2.50
N THR A 133 -11.32 -16.62 3.60
CA THR A 133 -12.43 -17.13 4.44
C THR A 133 -13.49 -16.09 4.79
N ASN A 134 -13.25 -14.77 4.62
CA ASN A 134 -14.20 -13.74 5.09
C ASN A 134 -14.29 -12.45 4.24
N CYS A 135 -13.88 -12.45 2.97
CA CYS A 135 -13.94 -11.26 2.11
C CYS A 135 -15.35 -10.68 1.93
N ASN A 136 -16.39 -11.52 2.02
CA ASN A 136 -17.79 -11.12 2.00
C ASN A 136 -18.20 -10.16 3.14
N LYS A 137 -17.40 -10.04 4.19
CA LYS A 137 -17.66 -9.13 5.32
C LYS A 137 -16.99 -7.76 5.16
N TRP A 138 -16.12 -7.59 4.17
CA TRP A 138 -15.37 -6.36 3.97
C TRP A 138 -16.31 -5.18 3.67
N GLN A 139 -16.09 -4.07 4.39
CA GLN A 139 -16.79 -2.80 4.21
C GLN A 139 -16.07 -1.88 3.23
N LEU A 140 -15.06 -2.39 2.52
CA LEU A 140 -14.21 -1.62 1.62
C LEU A 140 -15.06 -0.95 0.53
N ARG A 141 -14.97 0.38 0.45
CA ARG A 141 -15.69 1.21 -0.52
C ARG A 141 -14.74 1.81 -1.54
N GLU A 142 -13.53 2.15 -1.11
CA GLU A 142 -12.54 2.83 -1.93
C GLU A 142 -11.17 2.16 -1.82
N LEU A 143 -10.55 1.91 -2.98
CA LEU A 143 -9.14 1.54 -3.10
C LEU A 143 -8.41 2.70 -3.76
N HIS A 144 -7.38 3.24 -3.10
CA HIS A 144 -6.54 4.30 -3.62
C HIS A 144 -5.15 3.72 -3.88
N ILE A 145 -4.58 4.00 -5.05
CA ILE A 145 -3.21 3.63 -5.39
C ILE A 145 -2.50 4.85 -5.96
N THR A 146 -1.55 5.37 -5.21
CA THR A 146 -0.62 6.42 -5.65
C THR A 146 0.59 5.77 -6.31
N ASN A 147 1.07 6.39 -7.39
CA ASN A 147 2.16 5.89 -8.22
C ASN A 147 1.88 4.50 -8.82
N PHE A 148 0.64 4.31 -9.27
CA PHE A 148 0.25 3.07 -9.94
C PHE A 148 1.05 2.84 -11.22
N SER A 149 1.71 1.68 -11.31
CA SER A 149 2.57 1.29 -12.43
C SER A 149 1.84 0.32 -13.37
N PRO A 150 1.32 0.77 -14.52
CA PRO A 150 0.49 -0.07 -15.40
C PRO A 150 1.27 -1.21 -16.08
N LEU A 151 2.61 -1.13 -16.16
CA LEU A 151 3.44 -2.18 -16.72
C LEU A 151 3.78 -3.28 -15.70
N MET A 152 3.50 -3.07 -14.42
CA MET A 152 3.72 -4.08 -13.38
C MET A 152 2.53 -5.03 -13.29
N GLU A 153 2.72 -6.26 -13.76
CA GLU A 153 1.71 -7.33 -13.70
C GLU A 153 1.21 -7.58 -12.26
N LEU A 154 2.10 -7.48 -11.26
CA LEU A 154 1.76 -7.66 -9.86
C LEU A 154 0.79 -6.58 -9.35
N HIS A 155 0.92 -5.33 -9.81
CA HIS A 155 -0.01 -4.26 -9.42
C HIS A 155 -1.38 -4.49 -10.06
N MET A 156 -1.40 -4.83 -11.35
CA MET A 156 -2.62 -5.20 -12.06
C MET A 156 -3.34 -6.37 -11.38
N LEU A 157 -2.60 -7.41 -11.01
CA LEU A 157 -3.12 -8.56 -10.28
C LEU A 157 -3.68 -8.15 -8.93
N PHE A 158 -2.96 -7.35 -8.14
CA PHE A 158 -3.43 -6.86 -6.86
C PHE A 158 -4.76 -6.10 -6.96
N VAL A 159 -4.87 -5.14 -7.88
CA VAL A 159 -6.13 -4.39 -8.06
C VAL A 159 -7.27 -5.33 -8.42
N ARG A 160 -7.02 -6.26 -9.35
CA ARG A 160 -8.02 -7.24 -9.76
C ARG A 160 -8.49 -8.10 -8.59
N GLU A 161 -7.57 -8.55 -7.76
CA GLU A 161 -7.87 -9.39 -6.60
C GLU A 161 -8.67 -8.64 -5.53
N VAL A 162 -8.41 -7.35 -5.31
CA VAL A 162 -9.24 -6.53 -4.42
C VAL A 162 -10.64 -6.31 -5.02
N MET A 163 -10.72 -6.00 -6.32
CA MET A 163 -11.99 -5.81 -7.03
C MET A 163 -12.88 -7.06 -7.02
N ASP A 164 -12.29 -8.26 -7.17
CA ASP A 164 -13.02 -9.54 -7.14
C ASP A 164 -13.54 -9.88 -5.74
N ARG A 165 -12.73 -9.62 -4.70
CA ARG A 165 -13.02 -10.04 -3.33
C ARG A 165 -13.88 -9.06 -2.54
N ALA A 166 -13.92 -7.78 -2.93
CA ALA A 166 -14.59 -6.73 -2.17
C ALA A 166 -15.99 -6.40 -2.76
N PRO A 167 -17.08 -7.03 -2.27
CA PRO A 167 -18.41 -6.88 -2.87
C PRO A 167 -18.98 -5.45 -2.75
N ASN A 168 -18.50 -4.67 -1.80
CA ASN A 168 -18.96 -3.30 -1.53
C ASN A 168 -18.08 -2.23 -2.17
N LEU A 169 -17.05 -2.62 -2.91
CA LEU A 169 -16.12 -1.69 -3.53
C LEU A 169 -16.87 -0.87 -4.58
N LYS A 170 -16.80 0.45 -4.45
CA LYS A 170 -17.47 1.39 -5.36
C LYS A 170 -16.48 2.07 -6.28
N THR A 171 -15.27 2.35 -5.78
CA THR A 171 -14.32 3.18 -6.51
C THR A 171 -12.89 2.71 -6.33
N VAL A 172 -12.16 2.64 -7.45
CA VAL A 172 -10.71 2.52 -7.49
C VAL A 172 -10.17 3.85 -8.00
N ILE A 173 -9.29 4.48 -7.23
CA ILE A 173 -8.65 5.75 -7.58
C ILE A 173 -7.18 5.48 -7.81
N LEU A 174 -6.74 5.63 -9.05
CA LEU A 174 -5.34 5.55 -9.45
C LEU A 174 -4.83 6.99 -9.54
N LYS A 175 -3.79 7.31 -8.76
CA LYS A 175 -3.21 8.65 -8.65
C LYS A 175 -1.77 8.63 -9.11
N GLU A 176 -1.38 9.69 -9.78
CA GLU A 176 0.03 10.08 -9.94
C GLU A 176 0.47 10.79 -8.66
N ASP A 177 1.74 10.66 -8.26
CA ASP A 177 2.28 11.48 -7.17
C ASP A 177 2.02 12.96 -7.47
N GLU A 178 1.68 13.74 -6.45
CA GLU A 178 1.38 15.16 -6.63
C GLU A 178 2.63 16.04 -6.44
N GLU A 179 3.68 15.54 -5.78
CA GLU A 179 4.89 16.32 -5.46
C GLU A 179 6.14 15.75 -6.12
N PRO A 180 6.85 16.53 -6.97
CA PRO A 180 8.14 16.10 -7.48
C PRO A 180 9.17 16.07 -6.35
N CYS A 181 9.99 15.03 -6.30
CA CYS A 181 11.06 14.93 -5.32
C CYS A 181 12.26 15.81 -5.70
N GLU A 182 12.59 16.75 -4.82
CA GLU A 182 13.73 17.68 -4.99
C GLU A 182 15.06 16.95 -5.24
N ASP A 183 15.32 15.84 -4.53
CA ASP A 183 16.55 15.05 -4.72
C ASP A 183 16.60 14.42 -6.12
N CYS A 184 15.46 13.96 -6.62
CA CYS A 184 15.35 13.40 -7.96
C CYS A 184 15.53 14.47 -9.04
N GLU A 185 15.02 15.68 -8.82
CA GLU A 185 15.27 16.82 -9.70
C GLU A 185 16.75 17.22 -9.73
N ALA A 186 17.45 17.12 -8.59
CA ALA A 186 18.86 17.47 -8.46
C ALA A 186 19.83 16.47 -9.13
N ILE A 187 19.42 15.20 -9.30
CA ILE A 187 20.27 14.13 -9.88
C ILE A 187 20.40 14.24 -11.42
N GLY A 188 19.56 15.06 -12.08
CA GLY A 188 19.57 15.25 -13.53
C GLY A 188 18.66 14.25 -14.26
N PRO A 189 18.99 13.82 -15.50
CA PRO A 189 18.11 12.91 -16.26
C PRO A 189 17.94 11.57 -15.53
N LEU A 190 16.73 11.31 -15.06
CA LEU A 190 16.38 10.05 -14.41
C LEU A 190 16.15 8.95 -15.44
N PRO A 191 16.45 7.68 -15.12
CA PRO A 191 16.02 6.56 -15.93
C PRO A 191 14.50 6.53 -16.01
N ASN A 192 13.96 5.91 -17.07
CA ASN A 192 12.52 5.66 -17.13
C ASN A 192 12.11 4.78 -15.93
N PRO A 193 10.98 5.09 -15.27
CA PRO A 193 10.43 4.22 -14.23
C PRO A 193 10.25 2.80 -14.77
N VAL A 194 10.70 1.81 -14.02
CA VAL A 194 10.49 0.38 -14.28
C VAL A 194 9.00 0.10 -14.37
N GLY A 195 8.19 0.76 -13.53
CA GLY A 195 6.74 0.68 -13.52
C GLY A 195 6.02 1.24 -14.75
N GLY A 196 6.74 1.94 -15.62
CA GLY A 196 6.17 2.72 -16.71
C GLY A 196 5.55 4.04 -16.24
N LEU A 197 5.20 4.88 -17.21
CA LEU A 197 4.57 6.17 -16.94
C LEU A 197 3.10 6.00 -16.57
N PHE A 198 2.60 6.92 -15.74
CA PHE A 198 1.18 6.99 -15.42
C PHE A 198 0.35 7.27 -16.69
N PRO A 199 -0.81 6.62 -16.89
CA PRO A 199 -1.67 6.83 -18.06
C PRO A 199 -2.34 8.21 -18.01
N ARG A 200 -1.91 9.13 -18.89
CA ARG A 200 -2.42 10.51 -18.93
C ARG A 200 -3.47 10.73 -19.99
N THR A 201 -3.45 9.96 -21.09
CA THR A 201 -4.44 10.09 -22.15
C THR A 201 -5.70 9.30 -21.82
N LYS A 202 -6.85 9.79 -22.30
CA LYS A 202 -8.13 9.10 -22.16
C LYS A 202 -8.10 7.67 -22.73
N ASN A 203 -7.42 7.46 -23.87
CA ASN A 203 -7.32 6.15 -24.49
C ASN A 203 -6.49 5.15 -23.66
N GLU A 204 -5.36 5.58 -23.08
CA GLU A 204 -4.57 4.76 -22.17
C GLU A 204 -5.38 4.38 -20.93
N GLN A 205 -6.06 5.37 -20.33
CA GLN A 205 -6.90 5.17 -19.15
C GLN A 205 -8.06 4.21 -19.42
N GLU A 206 -8.74 4.34 -20.55
CA GLU A 206 -9.83 3.43 -20.97
C GLU A 206 -9.31 2.02 -21.22
N THR A 207 -8.16 1.89 -21.90
CA THR A 207 -7.52 0.59 -22.18
C THR A 207 -7.14 -0.12 -20.87
N LEU A 208 -6.47 0.59 -19.97
CA LEU A 208 -6.07 0.05 -18.67
C LEU A 208 -7.28 -0.31 -17.81
N ALA A 209 -8.29 0.55 -17.78
CA ALA A 209 -9.52 0.27 -17.05
C ALA A 209 -10.25 -0.97 -17.61
N GLN A 210 -10.21 -1.18 -18.92
CA GLN A 210 -10.75 -2.38 -19.56
C GLN A 210 -9.95 -3.63 -19.17
N GLN A 211 -8.61 -3.54 -19.15
CA GLN A 211 -7.75 -4.62 -18.68
C GLN A 211 -8.03 -4.96 -17.22
N LEU A 212 -8.21 -3.97 -16.33
CA LEU A 212 -8.54 -4.23 -14.92
C LEU A 212 -9.89 -4.92 -14.74
N ARG A 213 -10.85 -4.70 -15.63
CA ARG A 213 -12.16 -5.37 -15.63
C ARG A 213 -12.19 -6.68 -16.39
N ASP A 214 -11.10 -7.05 -17.07
CA ASP A 214 -11.10 -8.21 -17.94
C ASP A 214 -11.42 -9.48 -17.14
N ASN A 215 -12.36 -10.29 -17.65
CA ASN A 215 -12.92 -11.47 -16.97
C ASN A 215 -13.73 -11.20 -15.68
N MET A 216 -14.01 -9.94 -15.31
CA MET A 216 -14.90 -9.61 -14.20
C MET A 216 -16.35 -9.47 -14.68
N VAL A 217 -17.17 -10.48 -14.41
CA VAL A 217 -18.59 -10.45 -14.78
C VAL A 217 -19.35 -9.53 -13.81
N GLY A 218 -19.90 -8.43 -14.31
CA GLY A 218 -20.83 -7.58 -13.55
C GLY A 218 -20.20 -6.58 -12.59
N SER A 219 -18.89 -6.33 -12.67
CA SER A 219 -18.23 -5.31 -11.83
C SER A 219 -18.73 -3.90 -12.19
N SER A 220 -19.40 -3.25 -11.24
CA SER A 220 -19.84 -1.84 -11.34
C SER A 220 -18.83 -0.85 -10.74
N VAL A 221 -17.61 -1.31 -10.43
CA VAL A 221 -16.58 -0.50 -9.79
C VAL A 221 -16.14 0.63 -10.71
N LYS A 222 -16.24 1.87 -10.23
CA LYS A 222 -15.78 3.05 -10.96
C LYS A 222 -14.26 3.17 -10.83
N ILE A 223 -13.54 3.22 -11.94
CA ILE A 223 -12.09 3.48 -11.95
C ILE A 223 -11.88 4.95 -12.31
N ILE A 224 -11.14 5.69 -11.47
CA ILE A 224 -10.86 7.12 -11.61
C ILE A 224 -9.35 7.30 -11.68
N PHE A 225 -8.89 8.05 -12.67
CA PHE A 225 -7.50 8.47 -12.81
C PHE A 225 -7.37 9.92 -12.36
N LYS A 226 -6.41 10.19 -11.46
CA LYS A 226 -6.04 11.54 -11.03
C LYS A 226 -4.57 11.75 -11.37
N SER A 227 -4.32 12.52 -12.42
CA SER A 227 -2.98 12.95 -12.82
C SER A 227 -2.77 14.40 -12.39
N ILE A 228 -1.52 14.79 -12.16
CA ILE A 228 -1.19 16.20 -12.05
C ILE A 228 -1.50 16.82 -13.41
N THR A 229 -2.57 17.61 -13.50
CA THR A 229 -2.76 18.49 -14.65
C THR A 229 -1.49 19.30 -14.80
N SER A 230 -0.74 19.08 -15.88
CA SER A 230 0.43 19.90 -16.19
C SER A 230 -0.02 21.35 -16.17
N THR A 231 0.41 22.09 -15.15
CA THR A 231 0.35 23.54 -15.17
C THR A 231 1.15 23.94 -16.40
N VAL A 232 0.44 24.33 -17.47
CA VAL A 232 1.05 24.95 -18.63
C VAL A 232 1.73 26.20 -18.08
N VAL A 233 3.06 26.13 -17.95
CA VAL A 233 3.87 27.32 -17.77
C VAL A 233 3.74 28.09 -19.09
N LEU A 234 2.99 29.18 -19.03
CA LEU A 234 2.81 30.13 -20.14
C LEU A 234 4.14 30.77 -20.55
#